data_AF-A0A8C4ZAM4-F1
#
_entry.id   AF-A0A8C4ZAM4-F1
#
_cell.length_a   1.000
_cell.length_b   1.000
_cell.length_c   1.000
_cell.angle_alpha   90.00
_cell.angle_beta   90.00
_cell.angle_gamma   90.00
#
_symmetry.space_group_name_H-M   'P 1'
#
loop_
_entity.id
_entity.type
_entity.pdbx_description
1 polymer ?
#
loop_
_entity_poly.entity_id
_entity_poly.type
_entity_poly.pdbx_seq_one_letter_code
_entity_poly.pdbx_strand_id
1 'polypeptide(L)'
;MVLETISRIIKVQLPAYLKKLPLPETIGGFARLTVSEWLRLLPLLGILALLGYLTIRPFLPKKKKQRDSLINLKIQKENPKVVNEIDIEDLNSANVCYCRCWRSKTVKKVCDLFDSGCYLRKLITTDLD
;
A
#
# COMPACT_ATOMS: atom_id res chain seq x y z
N MET A 1 -27.54 -25.86 -21.09
CA MET A 1 -27.22 -24.74 -22.00
C MET A 1 -25.83 -24.13 -21.71
N VAL A 2 -25.62 -23.37 -20.63
CA VAL A 2 -24.32 -22.66 -20.40
C VAL A 2 -23.13 -23.62 -20.19
N LEU A 3 -23.30 -24.64 -19.34
CA LEU A 3 -22.23 -25.59 -19.02
C LEU A 3 -21.83 -26.48 -20.22
N GLU A 4 -22.79 -26.78 -21.09
CA GLU A 4 -22.57 -27.55 -22.33
C GLU A 4 -21.79 -26.73 -23.36
N THR A 5 -22.09 -25.43 -23.47
CA THR A 5 -21.32 -24.49 -24.30
C THR A 5 -19.88 -24.36 -23.80
N ILE A 6 -19.69 -24.22 -22.48
CA ILE A 6 -18.36 -24.18 -21.87
C ILE A 6 -17.59 -25.48 -22.13
N SER A 7 -18.25 -26.64 -21.96
CA SER A 7 -17.66 -27.95 -22.23
C SER A 7 -17.20 -28.09 -23.69
N ARG A 8 -17.99 -27.60 -24.65
CA ARG A 8 -17.59 -27.59 -26.07
C ARG A 8 -16.42 -26.65 -26.35
N ILE A 9 -16.38 -25.46 -25.74
CA ILE A 9 -15.26 -24.52 -25.89
C ILE A 9 -13.96 -25.17 -25.37
N ILE A 10 -13.99 -25.74 -24.17
CA ILE A 10 -12.82 -26.35 -23.54
C ILE A 10 -12.35 -27.58 -24.33
N LYS A 11 -13.27 -28.45 -24.75
CA LYS A 11 -12.90 -29.74 -25.36
C LYS A 11 -12.60 -29.66 -26.86
N VAL A 12 -13.17 -28.68 -27.57
CA VAL A 12 -13.09 -28.63 -29.03
C VAL A 12 -12.35 -27.40 -29.51
N GLN A 13 -12.75 -26.21 -29.06
CA GLN A 13 -12.18 -24.96 -29.58
C GLN A 13 -10.78 -24.69 -29.02
N LEU A 14 -10.58 -24.93 -27.73
CA LEU A 14 -9.29 -24.71 -27.08
C LEU A 14 -8.17 -25.56 -27.70
N PRO A 15 -8.28 -26.91 -27.82
CA PRO A 15 -7.21 -27.69 -28.44
C PRO A 15 -7.03 -27.41 -29.94
N ALA A 16 -8.10 -27.06 -30.66
CA ALA A 16 -7.99 -26.65 -32.07
C ALA A 16 -7.27 -25.30 -32.22
N TYR A 17 -7.46 -24.37 -31.29
CA TYR A 17 -6.76 -23.09 -31.24
C TYR A 17 -5.29 -23.28 -30.87
N LEU A 18 -5.01 -24.07 -29.81
CA LEU A 18 -3.65 -24.39 -29.36
C LEU A 18 -2.81 -25.07 -30.45
N LYS A 19 -3.40 -25.97 -31.26
CA LYS A 19 -2.72 -26.61 -32.40
C LYS A 19 -2.39 -25.66 -33.56
N LYS A 20 -3.10 -24.54 -33.67
CA LYS A 20 -2.89 -23.54 -34.73
C LYS A 20 -1.92 -22.43 -34.33
N LEU A 21 -1.46 -22.41 -33.07
CA LEU A 21 -0.46 -21.45 -32.63
C LEU A 21 0.91 -21.83 -33.21
N PRO A 22 1.66 -20.86 -33.77
CA PRO A 22 3.04 -21.07 -34.19
C PRO A 22 3.93 -21.17 -32.95
N LEU A 23 3.89 -22.31 -32.25
CA LEU A 23 4.76 -22.60 -31.12
C LEU A 23 6.09 -23.13 -31.67
N PRO A 24 7.22 -22.43 -31.48
CA PRO A 24 8.50 -22.94 -31.89
C PRO A 24 8.87 -24.16 -31.03
N GLU A 25 9.26 -25.26 -31.67
CA GLU A 25 9.68 -26.50 -30.99
C GLU A 25 11.03 -26.35 -30.26
N THR A 26 11.74 -25.23 -30.48
CA THR A 26 13.03 -24.93 -29.86
C THR A 26 13.07 -23.51 -29.29
N ILE A 27 13.82 -23.33 -28.20
CA ILE A 27 13.98 -22.04 -27.51
C ILE A 27 14.56 -20.95 -28.44
N GLY A 28 15.37 -21.33 -29.44
CA GLY A 28 15.90 -20.42 -30.46
C GLY A 28 14.89 -20.01 -31.55
N GLY A 29 13.77 -20.73 -31.68
CA GLY A 29 12.73 -20.42 -32.67
C GLY A 29 11.94 -19.16 -32.35
N PHE A 30 11.92 -18.73 -31.07
CA PHE A 30 11.27 -17.47 -30.66
C PHE A 30 11.83 -16.23 -31.39
N ALA A 31 13.12 -16.25 -31.76
CA ALA A 31 13.77 -15.16 -32.48
C ALA A 31 13.41 -15.10 -33.98
N ARG A 32 12.82 -16.16 -34.54
CA ARG A 32 12.48 -16.27 -35.97
C ARG A 32 11.01 -15.98 -36.27
N LEU A 33 10.19 -15.69 -35.26
CA LEU A 33 8.77 -15.39 -35.46
C LEU A 33 8.56 -14.01 -36.06
N THR A 34 7.59 -13.93 -36.98
CA THR A 34 7.12 -12.68 -37.58
C THR A 34 6.29 -11.88 -36.58
N VAL A 35 6.24 -10.56 -36.72
CA VAL A 35 5.49 -9.65 -35.83
C VAL A 35 4.01 -10.07 -35.67
N SER A 36 3.38 -10.57 -36.74
CA SER A 36 2.00 -11.05 -36.73
C SER A 36 1.79 -12.30 -35.88
N GLU A 37 2.80 -13.17 -35.81
CA GLU A 37 2.76 -14.40 -35.01
C GLU A 37 2.97 -14.08 -33.53
N TRP A 38 3.85 -13.13 -33.22
CA TRP A 38 3.99 -12.56 -31.89
C TRP A 38 2.68 -11.96 -31.37
N LEU A 39 1.96 -11.19 -32.20
CA LEU A 39 0.65 -10.63 -31.83
C LEU A 39 -0.38 -11.71 -31.48
N ARG A 40 -0.38 -12.84 -32.18
CA ARG A 40 -1.27 -13.99 -31.88
C ARG A 40 -0.88 -14.71 -30.58
N LEU A 41 0.39 -14.64 -30.20
CA LEU A 41 0.93 -15.28 -29.00
C LEU A 41 0.70 -14.43 -27.73
N LEU A 42 0.61 -13.10 -27.87
CA LEU A 42 0.44 -12.15 -26.75
C LEU A 42 -0.69 -12.51 -25.77
N PRO A 43 -1.91 -12.89 -26.20
CA PRO A 43 -2.99 -13.23 -25.26
C PRO A 43 -2.62 -14.44 -24.38
N LEU A 44 -1.98 -15.45 -24.97
CA LEU A 44 -1.55 -16.65 -24.25
C LEU A 44 -0.42 -16.32 -23.26
N LEU A 45 0.59 -15.55 -23.70
CA LEU A 45 1.68 -15.10 -22.85
C LEU A 45 1.18 -14.22 -21.70
N GLY A 46 0.20 -13.34 -21.97
CA GLY A 46 -0.41 -12.50 -20.95
C GLY A 46 -1.12 -13.31 -19.87
N ILE A 47 -1.86 -14.36 -20.25
CA ILE A 47 -2.52 -15.26 -19.29
C ILE A 47 -1.48 -16.01 -18.45
N LEU A 48 -0.43 -16.57 -19.08
CA LEU A 48 0.63 -17.29 -18.38
C LEU A 48 1.41 -16.38 -17.42
N ALA A 49 1.74 -15.17 -17.86
CA ALA A 49 2.41 -14.17 -17.04
C ALA A 49 1.54 -13.72 -15.86
N LEU A 50 0.24 -13.52 -16.07
CA LEU A 50 -0.69 -13.16 -15.00
C LEU A 50 -0.81 -14.28 -13.96
N LEU A 51 -0.97 -15.53 -14.40
CA LEU A 51 -1.03 -16.69 -13.51
C LEU A 51 0.27 -16.85 -12.72
N GLY A 52 1.43 -16.77 -13.40
CA GLY A 52 2.74 -16.83 -12.75
C GLY A 52 2.96 -15.68 -11.75
N TYR A 53 2.52 -14.47 -12.09
CA TYR A 53 2.57 -13.35 -11.16
C TYR A 53 1.70 -13.60 -9.92
N LEU A 54 0.46 -14.06 -10.09
CA LEU A 54 -0.45 -14.33 -8.98
C LEU A 54 0.05 -15.44 -8.05
N THR A 55 0.71 -16.47 -8.59
CA THR A 55 1.29 -17.56 -7.77
C THR A 55 2.54 -17.12 -7.03
N ILE A 56 3.37 -16.24 -7.60
CA ILE A 56 4.63 -15.77 -6.99
C ILE A 56 4.40 -14.58 -6.04
N ARG A 57 3.37 -13.76 -6.27
CA ARG A 57 3.00 -12.58 -5.47
C ARG A 57 2.94 -12.81 -3.94
N PRO A 58 2.38 -13.93 -3.41
CA PRO A 58 2.38 -14.16 -1.96
C PRO A 58 3.75 -14.49 -1.36
N PHE A 59 4.68 -15.02 -2.17
CA PHE A 59 6.04 -15.36 -1.74
C PHE A 59 7.01 -14.19 -1.84
N LEU A 60 6.68 -13.17 -2.65
CA LEU A 60 7.46 -11.95 -2.72
C LEU A 60 7.31 -11.15 -1.41
N PRO A 61 8.41 -10.76 -0.75
CA PRO A 61 8.36 -9.98 0.48
C PRO A 61 7.65 -8.65 0.19
N LYS A 62 6.45 -8.48 0.76
CA LYS A 62 5.76 -7.20 0.73
C LYS A 62 6.67 -6.20 1.46
N LYS A 63 7.12 -5.13 0.78
CA LYS A 63 7.72 -3.99 1.46
C LYS A 63 6.69 -3.53 2.50
N LYS A 64 6.93 -3.81 3.79
CA LYS A 64 6.10 -3.29 4.87
C LYS A 64 6.06 -1.79 4.66
N LYS A 65 4.86 -1.25 4.42
CA LYS A 65 4.67 0.20 4.32
C LYS A 65 4.89 0.73 5.74
N GLN A 66 6.15 0.95 6.12
CA GLN A 66 6.60 1.39 7.44
C GLN A 66 6.12 2.84 7.76
N ARG A 67 5.14 3.34 7.03
CA ARG A 67 4.54 4.65 7.24
C ARG A 67 3.41 4.59 8.26
N ASP A 68 2.78 3.44 8.46
CA ASP A 68 1.58 3.33 9.29
C ASP A 68 1.90 3.26 10.80
N SER A 69 3.17 3.09 11.19
CA SER A 69 3.60 3.07 12.60
C SER A 69 4.31 4.36 13.05
N LEU A 70 4.52 5.33 12.16
CA LEU A 70 5.22 6.57 12.50
C LEU A 70 4.21 7.59 13.03
N ILE A 71 4.23 7.80 14.35
CA ILE A 71 3.37 8.79 15.02
C ILE A 71 3.83 10.21 14.70
N ASN A 72 5.14 10.47 14.83
CA ASN A 72 5.75 11.73 14.45
C ASN A 72 6.12 11.71 12.96
N LEU A 73 5.47 12.54 12.14
CA LEU A 73 5.74 12.59 10.69
C LEU A 73 6.75 13.67 10.30
N LYS A 74 6.81 14.79 11.03
CA LYS A 74 7.46 16.02 10.56
C LYS A 74 8.21 16.81 11.61
N ILE A 75 8.02 16.54 12.90
CA ILE A 75 8.47 17.47 13.94
C ILE A 75 9.82 17.05 14.52
N GLN A 76 10.80 17.95 14.50
CA GLN A 76 12.12 17.79 15.15
C GLN A 76 12.76 16.41 14.90
N LYS A 77 12.91 16.03 13.64
CA LYS A 77 13.44 14.72 13.23
C LYS A 77 14.96 14.60 13.41
N GLU A 78 15.63 15.74 13.50
CA GLU A 78 17.04 15.90 13.82
C GLU A 78 17.37 15.51 15.27
N ASN A 79 16.39 15.57 16.18
CA ASN A 79 16.59 15.18 17.56
C ASN A 79 16.15 13.70 17.77
N PRO A 80 17.02 12.82 18.30
CA PRO A 80 16.66 11.43 18.57
C PRO A 80 15.50 11.29 19.58
N LYS A 81 15.28 12.27 20.46
CA LYS A 81 14.17 12.28 21.42
C LYS A 81 13.64 13.69 21.64
N VAL A 82 12.44 13.93 21.15
CA VAL A 82 11.75 15.21 21.31
C VAL A 82 11.02 15.23 22.65
N VAL A 83 11.45 16.13 23.54
CA VAL A 83 10.89 16.37 24.89
C VAL A 83 10.59 17.86 25.02
N ASN A 84 9.53 18.21 25.74
CA ASN A 84 9.16 19.59 26.01
C ASN A 84 9.06 19.81 27.51
N GLU A 85 9.85 20.75 28.00
CA GLU A 85 9.77 21.28 29.36
C GLU A 85 8.82 22.48 29.36
N ILE A 86 7.99 22.55 30.40
CA ILE A 86 6.95 23.56 30.57
C ILE A 86 6.99 23.96 32.04
N ASP A 87 7.17 25.25 32.27
CA ASP A 87 7.05 25.85 33.60
C ASP A 87 5.59 26.18 33.89
N ILE A 88 5.10 25.77 35.06
CA ILE A 88 3.69 25.91 35.45
C ILE A 88 3.33 27.39 35.68
N GLU A 89 4.31 28.19 36.08
CA GLU A 89 4.15 29.62 36.39
C GLU A 89 3.90 30.46 35.12
N ASP A 90 4.34 29.98 33.96
CA ASP A 90 4.16 30.63 32.66
C ASP A 90 2.80 30.30 32.00
N LEU A 91 1.96 29.50 32.67
CA LEU A 91 0.61 29.19 32.22
C LEU A 91 -0.32 30.39 32.45
N ASN A 92 -0.31 31.33 31.50
CA ASN A 92 -1.17 32.52 31.55
C ASN A 92 -2.69 32.21 31.36
N SER A 93 -3.09 30.95 31.26
CA SER A 93 -4.49 30.55 31.15
C SER A 93 -4.83 29.36 32.03
N ALA A 94 -6.03 29.40 32.60
CA ALA A 94 -6.51 28.36 33.53
C ALA A 94 -6.68 26.97 32.89
N ASN A 95 -6.68 26.88 31.56
CA ASN A 95 -6.82 25.62 30.83
C ASN A 95 -5.90 25.62 29.61
N VAL A 96 -4.81 24.86 29.69
CA VAL A 96 -3.82 24.70 28.62
C VAL A 96 -3.84 23.24 28.12
N CYS A 97 -3.95 23.05 26.82
CA CYS A 97 -4.09 21.74 26.19
C CYS A 97 -2.90 21.41 25.28
N TYR A 98 -2.04 20.47 25.65
CA TYR A 98 -0.87 20.11 24.84
C TYR A 98 -1.16 19.06 23.76
N CYS A 99 -0.43 19.16 22.64
CA CYS A 99 -0.53 18.22 21.54
C CYS A 99 0.02 16.84 21.91
N ARG A 100 -0.80 15.80 21.78
CA ARG A 100 -0.38 14.39 21.92
C ARG A 100 -0.35 13.62 20.60
N CYS A 101 -0.86 14.22 19.52
CA CYS A 101 -1.04 13.54 18.24
C CYS A 101 0.09 13.76 17.24
N TRP A 102 1.08 14.62 17.55
CA TRP A 102 2.19 14.98 16.65
C TRP A 102 1.75 15.61 15.32
N ARG A 103 0.55 16.18 15.26
CA ARG A 103 0.00 16.87 14.08
C ARG A 103 -0.04 18.39 14.21
N SER A 104 0.24 18.94 15.39
CA SER A 104 0.33 20.40 15.58
C SER A 104 1.49 20.99 14.76
N LYS A 105 1.32 22.23 14.31
CA LYS A 105 2.38 22.99 13.59
C LYS A 105 3.62 23.21 14.46
N THR A 106 3.51 23.09 15.78
CA THR A 106 4.64 23.23 16.72
C THR A 106 4.40 22.35 17.95
N VAL A 107 5.41 21.63 18.45
CA VAL A 107 5.26 20.74 19.63
C VAL A 107 4.85 21.52 20.88
N LYS A 108 5.34 22.75 21.02
CA LYS A 108 5.07 23.64 22.16
C LYS A 108 3.69 24.31 22.14
N LYS A 109 2.94 24.25 21.04
CA LYS A 109 1.66 24.98 20.95
C LYS A 109 0.50 24.12 21.42
N VAL A 110 -0.33 24.78 22.21
CA VAL A 110 -1.67 24.33 22.58
C VAL A 110 -2.40 23.91 21.31
N CYS A 111 -3.12 22.79 21.35
CA CYS A 111 -3.94 22.39 20.21
C CYS A 111 -4.91 23.54 19.91
N ASP A 112 -4.75 24.19 18.75
CA ASP A 112 -5.74 25.12 18.23
C ASP A 112 -7.05 24.32 18.11
N LEU A 113 -7.99 24.59 19.02
CA LEU A 113 -9.26 23.85 19.20
C LEU A 113 -10.18 23.88 17.96
N PHE A 114 -9.71 24.42 16.84
CA PHE A 114 -10.47 24.61 15.61
C PHE A 114 -10.16 23.60 14.51
N ASP A 115 -9.13 22.75 14.65
CA ASP A 115 -8.85 21.71 13.65
C ASP A 115 -9.22 20.32 14.17
N SER A 116 -10.45 19.94 13.80
CA SER A 116 -11.09 18.62 13.80
C SER A 116 -10.19 17.43 14.18
N GLY A 117 -10.29 16.97 15.43
CA GLY A 117 -9.85 15.62 15.80
C GLY A 117 -8.78 15.50 16.90
N CYS A 118 -8.45 16.57 17.62
CA CYS A 118 -7.63 16.45 18.83
C CYS A 118 -8.48 16.14 20.08
N TYR A 119 -9.27 15.07 20.03
CA TYR A 119 -9.90 14.51 21.22
C TYR A 119 -8.89 13.67 21.95
N LEU A 120 -8.29 14.23 22.99
CA LEU A 120 -7.71 13.44 24.07
C LEU A 120 -7.70 14.32 25.30
N ARG A 121 -8.81 14.24 26.04
CA ARG A 121 -8.99 14.74 27.41
C ARG A 121 -7.94 14.09 28.30
N LYS A 122 -7.08 14.90 28.89
CA LYS A 122 -6.65 14.77 30.27
C LYS A 122 -6.43 16.19 30.72
N LEU A 123 -7.43 16.73 31.41
CA LEU A 123 -7.22 17.85 32.32
C LEU A 123 -5.98 17.48 33.13
N ILE A 124 -4.96 18.33 33.12
CA ILE A 124 -4.05 18.36 34.26
C ILE A 124 -4.92 18.92 35.38
N THR A 125 -5.67 18.04 36.03
CA THR A 125 -6.18 18.35 37.36
C THR A 125 -4.92 18.50 38.19
N THR A 126 -4.71 19.69 38.71
CA THR A 126 -3.87 19.88 39.87
C THR A 126 -4.45 19.02 40.99
N ASP A 127 -4.08 17.74 41.04
CA ASP A 127 -4.15 16.96 42.27
C ASP A 127 -3.04 17.52 43.16
N LEU A 128 -3.41 18.57 43.88
CA LEU A 128 -2.75 19.01 45.09
C LEU A 128 -2.98 17.91 46.14
N ASP A 129 -1.93 17.15 46.43
CA ASP A 129 -1.63 16.63 47.78
C ASP A 129 -0.20 17.04 48.12
#